data_AF-A0AAN9AWN8-F1
#
_entry.id   AF-A0AAN9AWN8-F1
#
_cell.length_a   1.000
_cell.length_b   1.000
_cell.length_c   1.000
_cell.angle_alpha   90.00
_cell.angle_beta   90.00
_cell.angle_gamma   90.00
#
_symmetry.space_group_name_H-M   'P 1'
#
loop_
_entity.id
_entity.type
_entity.pdbx_description
1 polymer ?
#
loop_
_entity_poly.entity_id
_entity_poly.type
_entity_poly.pdbx_seq_one_letter_code
_entity_poly.pdbx_strand_id
1 'polypeptide(L)'
;MLKQSGNRIATFLMYLTDVEKGGSTVFLNSAISVSPIKGMALFWYNYAPAMEEEDKLTKHAGCPVLIGQKWIANKWLWTYGNTFRRPCGPHPESTQLDVERILTHD
;
A
#
# COMPACT_ATOMS: atom_id res chain seq x y z
N MET A 1 -5.11 14.89 -19.97
CA MET A 1 -5.14 14.08 -18.73
C MET A 1 -5.28 12.62 -19.15
N LEU A 2 -4.26 11.78 -18.98
CA LEU A 2 -4.40 10.35 -19.26
C LEU A 2 -5.40 9.77 -18.26
N LYS A 3 -6.47 9.13 -18.75
CA LYS A 3 -7.49 8.50 -17.92
C LYS A 3 -6.80 7.37 -17.14
N GLN A 4 -6.69 7.50 -15.81
CA GLN A 4 -6.22 6.42 -14.94
C GLN A 4 -7.29 5.32 -14.96
N SER A 5 -7.16 4.37 -15.89
CA SER A 5 -7.98 3.16 -15.93
C SER A 5 -7.32 2.05 -15.11
N GLY A 6 -8.12 1.14 -14.57
CA GLY A 6 -7.64 -0.01 -13.79
C GLY A 6 -7.69 0.17 -12.27
N ASN A 7 -7.35 -0.90 -11.56
CA ASN A 7 -7.39 -0.96 -10.10
C ASN A 7 -6.06 -0.51 -9.47
N ARG A 8 -6.08 -0.09 -8.20
CA ARG A 8 -4.88 0.27 -7.45
C ARG A 8 -4.23 -1.00 -6.91
N ILE A 9 -3.13 -1.44 -7.52
CA ILE A 9 -2.34 -2.58 -7.06
C ILE A 9 -1.85 -2.39 -5.63
N ALA A 10 -1.24 -1.23 -5.36
CA ALA A 10 -0.55 -0.97 -4.11
C ALA A 10 -0.62 0.51 -3.76
N THR A 11 -0.39 0.80 -2.49
CA THR A 11 -0.32 2.15 -1.95
C THR A 11 1.02 2.36 -1.27
N PHE A 12 1.69 3.45 -1.61
CA PHE A 12 2.87 3.94 -0.93
C PHE A 12 2.51 5.27 -0.25
N LEU A 13 2.49 5.28 1.08
CA LEU A 13 2.11 6.44 1.89
C LEU A 13 3.33 6.93 2.66
N MET A 14 3.71 8.19 2.44
CA MET A 14 4.82 8.83 3.13
C MET A 14 4.30 9.84 4.14
N TYR A 15 4.88 9.86 5.34
CA TYR A 15 4.65 10.89 6.33
C TYR A 15 5.64 12.05 6.12
N LEU A 16 5.11 13.26 5.89
CA LEU A 16 5.91 14.46 5.59
C LEU A 16 6.15 15.33 6.83
N THR A 17 5.40 15.09 7.90
CA THR A 17 5.53 15.76 9.20
C THR A 17 5.43 14.76 10.34
N ASP A 18 6.07 15.08 11.45
CA ASP A 18 5.79 14.46 12.74
C ASP A 18 4.45 14.99 13.26
N VAL A 19 3.71 14.15 13.98
CA VAL A 19 2.45 14.55 14.64
C VAL A 19 2.60 14.37 16.13
N GLU A 20 2.30 15.42 16.88
CA GLU A 20 2.47 15.44 18.33
C GLU A 20 1.50 14.47 19.03
N LYS A 21 0.22 14.43 18.60
CA LYS A 21 -0.77 13.51 19.17
C LYS A 21 -1.85 13.10 18.17
N GLY A 22 -2.16 11.80 18.13
CA GLY A 22 -3.14 11.22 17.21
C GLY A 22 -2.56 11.02 15.81
N GLY A 23 -3.42 11.07 14.79
CA GLY A 23 -2.97 11.04 13.38
C GLY A 23 -2.42 9.70 12.88
N SER A 24 -2.54 8.61 13.64
CA SER A 24 -2.10 7.28 13.20
C SER A 24 -2.79 6.84 11.90
N THR A 25 -2.12 6.02 11.10
CA THR A 25 -2.76 5.23 10.05
C THR A 25 -3.12 3.88 10.64
N VAL A 26 -4.39 3.52 10.63
CA VAL A 26 -4.90 2.28 11.20
C VAL A 26 -5.40 1.34 10.11
N PHE A 27 -5.13 0.04 10.28
CA PHE A 27 -5.67 -1.03 9.46
C PHE A 27 -6.72 -1.78 10.27
N LEU A 28 -7.98 -1.61 9.87
CA LEU A 28 -9.15 -1.96 10.68
C LEU A 28 -9.27 -3.45 10.93
N ASN A 29 -8.87 -4.27 9.96
CA ASN A 29 -9.05 -5.71 9.98
C ASN A 29 -7.79 -6.49 10.42
N SER A 30 -6.64 -5.82 10.58
CA SER A 30 -5.38 -6.45 11.00
C SER A 30 -4.88 -5.97 12.37
N ALA A 31 -5.63 -5.09 13.05
CA ALA A 31 -5.27 -4.50 14.34
C ALA A 31 -3.91 -3.78 14.34
N ILE A 32 -3.46 -3.29 13.18
CA ILE A 32 -2.22 -2.53 13.04
C ILE A 32 -2.52 -1.03 13.14
N SER A 33 -1.73 -0.32 13.93
CA SER A 33 -1.75 1.14 14.02
C SER A 33 -0.33 1.65 13.88
N VAL A 34 -0.10 2.59 12.97
CA VAL A 34 1.21 3.20 12.76
C VAL A 34 1.14 4.69 12.99
N SER A 35 1.94 5.16 13.95
CA SER A 35 2.09 6.58 14.23
C SER A 35 2.90 7.28 13.13
N PRO A 36 2.51 8.50 12.72
CA PRO A 36 3.22 9.25 11.70
C PRO A 36 4.55 9.77 12.26
N ILE A 37 5.63 9.43 11.57
CA ILE A 37 6.99 9.92 11.86
C ILE A 37 7.54 10.46 10.55
N LYS A 38 8.04 11.69 10.56
CA LYS A 38 8.52 12.38 9.36
C LYS A 38 9.59 11.55 8.67
N GLY A 39 9.43 11.38 7.36
CA GLY A 39 10.37 10.63 6.51
C GLY A 39 10.11 9.12 6.47
N MET A 40 9.26 8.57 7.35
CA MET A 40 8.84 7.18 7.26
C MET A 40 7.76 6.99 6.19
N ALA A 41 7.73 5.78 5.64
CA ALA A 41 6.73 5.38 4.65
C ALA A 41 6.12 4.03 4.99
N LEU A 42 4.87 3.85 4.57
CA LEU A 42 4.14 2.60 4.57
C LEU A 42 3.94 2.15 3.13
N PHE A 43 4.06 0.84 2.93
CA PHE A 43 3.78 0.20 1.65
C PHE A 43 2.91 -1.03 1.87
N TRP A 44 1.87 -1.19 1.06
CA TRP A 44 1.03 -2.39 1.06
C TRP A 44 0.37 -2.61 -0.29
N TYR A 45 -0.01 -3.86 -0.58
CA TYR A 45 -0.83 -4.24 -1.73
C TYR A 45 -2.30 -4.15 -1.35
N ASN A 46 -3.17 -3.61 -2.23
CA ASN A 46 -4.59 -3.47 -1.93
C ASN A 46 -5.42 -4.72 -2.33
N TYR A 47 -4.81 -5.69 -3.00
CA TYR A 47 -5.46 -6.89 -3.54
C TYR A 47 -4.73 -8.15 -3.08
N ALA A 48 -5.47 -9.27 -3.03
CA ALA A 48 -4.88 -10.59 -2.90
C ALA A 48 -3.88 -10.87 -4.04
N PRO A 49 -2.92 -11.80 -3.88
CA PRO A 49 -1.84 -11.98 -4.85
C PRO A 49 -2.33 -12.26 -6.29
N ALA A 50 -3.40 -13.05 -6.44
CA ALA A 50 -4.05 -13.33 -7.71
C ALA A 50 -4.80 -12.13 -8.34
N MET A 51 -4.90 -10.99 -7.66
CA MET A 51 -5.62 -9.78 -8.10
C MET A 51 -7.13 -9.96 -8.33
N GLU A 52 -7.72 -11.03 -7.79
CA GLU A 52 -9.15 -11.35 -7.96
C GLU A 52 -10.05 -10.51 -7.05
N GLU A 53 -9.62 -10.28 -5.80
CA GLU A 53 -10.35 -9.48 -4.81
C GLU A 53 -9.44 -8.55 -4.01
N GLU A 54 -10.05 -7.50 -3.44
CA GLU A 54 -9.36 -6.59 -2.52
C GLU A 54 -8.94 -7.33 -1.24
N ASP A 55 -7.71 -7.09 -0.79
CA ASP A 55 -7.25 -7.65 0.48
C ASP A 55 -7.90 -6.89 1.63
N LYS A 56 -8.88 -7.55 2.27
CA LYS A 56 -9.67 -7.01 3.38
C LYS A 56 -8.79 -6.58 4.55
N LEU A 57 -7.62 -7.19 4.76
CA LEU A 57 -6.70 -6.82 5.83
C LEU A 57 -6.11 -5.41 5.64
N THR A 58 -6.14 -4.90 4.40
CA THR A 58 -5.59 -3.59 4.04
C THR A 58 -6.59 -2.44 4.11
N LYS A 59 -7.82 -2.71 4.56
CA LYS A 59 -8.81 -1.67 4.84
C LYS A 59 -8.28 -0.73 5.91
N HIS A 60 -8.03 0.53 5.55
CA HIS A 60 -7.31 1.47 6.39
C HIS A 60 -8.02 2.84 6.50
N ALA A 61 -7.65 3.59 7.53
CA ALA A 61 -8.12 4.94 7.76
C ALA A 61 -7.05 5.80 8.46
N GLY A 62 -7.18 7.11 8.37
CA GLY A 62 -6.42 8.05 9.21
C GLY A 62 -7.19 8.37 10.48
N CYS A 63 -6.59 8.16 11.65
CA CYS A 63 -7.13 8.66 12.90
C CYS A 63 -7.11 10.21 12.93
N PRO A 64 -8.02 10.84 13.68
CA PRO A 64 -7.99 12.28 13.92
C PRO A 64 -6.64 12.73 14.47
N VAL A 65 -6.15 13.88 13.99
CA VAL A 65 -5.03 14.58 14.61
C VAL A 65 -5.59 15.34 15.81
N LEU A 66 -5.04 15.06 16.99
CA LEU A 66 -5.48 15.72 18.23
C LEU A 66 -4.66 16.97 18.50
N ILE A 67 -3.35 16.93 18.22
CA ILE A 67 -2.44 18.07 18.37
C ILE A 67 -1.42 18.03 17.23
N GLY A 68 -1.14 19.20 16.63
CA GLY A 68 -0.22 19.36 15.50
C GLY A 68 -0.90 19.24 14.13
N GLN A 69 -0.15 18.81 13.12
CA GLN A 69 -0.63 18.67 11.74
C GLN A 69 -0.04 17.43 11.06
N LYS A 70 -0.87 16.70 10.31
CA LYS A 70 -0.47 15.53 9.53
C LYS A 70 -0.42 15.87 8.05
N TRP A 71 0.78 15.91 7.48
CA TRP A 71 0.99 15.98 6.04
C TRP A 71 1.44 14.62 5.51
N ILE A 72 0.79 14.15 4.45
CA ILE A 72 1.13 12.90 3.79
C ILE A 72 1.26 13.08 2.28
N ALA A 73 2.12 12.28 1.66
CA ALA A 73 2.09 12.05 0.23
C ALA A 73 1.63 10.62 -0.02
N ASN A 74 0.56 10.45 -0.79
CA ASN A 74 0.15 9.13 -1.28
C ASN A 74 0.63 8.95 -2.72
N LYS A 75 1.13 7.76 -3.03
CA LYS A 75 1.36 7.30 -4.39
C LYS A 75 0.63 5.99 -4.58
N TRP A 76 -0.38 6.02 -5.44
CA TRP A 76 -1.05 4.81 -5.90
C TRP A 76 -0.33 4.21 -7.10
N LEU A 77 -0.09 2.90 -7.03
CA LEU A 77 0.41 2.10 -8.13
C LEU A 77 -0.80 1.42 -8.79
N TRP A 78 -0.98 1.64 -10.08
CA TRP A 78 -2.13 1.18 -10.84
C TRP A 78 -1.81 -0.09 -11.62
N THR A 79 -2.81 -0.92 -11.92
CA THR A 79 -2.62 -2.06 -12.86
C THR A 79 -2.20 -1.58 -14.23
N TYR A 80 -2.84 -0.52 -14.72
CA TYR A 80 -2.48 0.11 -15.99
C TYR A 80 -1.07 0.69 -15.93
N GLY A 81 -0.23 0.31 -16.90
CA GLY A 81 1.19 0.69 -16.95
C GLY A 81 2.12 -0.23 -16.14
N ASN A 82 1.59 -1.19 -15.37
CA ASN A 82 2.37 -2.20 -14.65
C ASN A 82 2.14 -3.64 -15.14
N THR A 83 1.27 -3.87 -16.13
CA THR A 83 0.98 -5.21 -16.68
C THR A 83 2.23 -6.02 -17.03
N PHE A 84 3.24 -5.38 -17.63
CA PHE A 84 4.49 -6.05 -18.04
C PHE A 84 5.63 -5.87 -17.04
N ARG A 85 5.43 -5.10 -15.97
CA ARG A 85 6.43 -4.86 -14.91
C ARG A 85 6.19 -5.73 -13.68
N ARG A 86 4.95 -6.19 -13.49
CA ARG A 86 4.54 -7.07 -12.40
C ARG A 86 4.09 -8.41 -12.97
N PRO A 87 4.98 -9.41 -13.07
CA PRO A 87 4.61 -10.74 -13.53
C PRO A 87 3.65 -11.41 -12.52
N CYS A 88 2.82 -12.31 -13.04
CA CYS A 88 2.02 -13.20 -12.20
C CYS A 88 2.90 -14.29 -11.57
N GLY A 89 2.49 -14.78 -10.41
CA GLY A 89 3.12 -15.95 -9.80
C GLY A 89 2.62 -17.27 -10.40
N PRO A 90 3.36 -18.38 -10.17
CA PRO A 90 3.01 -19.70 -10.69
C PRO A 90 1.72 -20.27 -10.09
N HIS A 91 1.33 -19.79 -8.91
CA HIS A 91 0.10 -20.18 -8.22
C HIS A 91 -0.70 -18.92 -7.81
N PRO A 92 -2.03 -19.03 -7.63
CA PRO A 92 -2.87 -17.89 -7.22
C PRO A 92 -2.42 -17.22 -5.91
N GLU A 93 -1.90 -18.01 -4.97
CA GLU A 93 -1.44 -17.54 -3.65
C GLU A 93 -0.01 -16.99 -3.67
N SER A 94 0.69 -17.07 -4.80
CA SER A 94 2.09 -16.64 -4.90
C SER A 94 2.21 -15.14 -4.67
N THR A 95 2.90 -14.76 -3.60
CA THR A 95 3.14 -13.36 -3.25
C THR A 95 4.10 -12.69 -4.23
N GLN A 96 4.21 -11.36 -4.19
CA GLN A 96 5.20 -10.66 -5.00
C GLN A 96 6.63 -11.08 -4.65
N LEU A 97 6.90 -11.43 -3.38
CA LEU A 97 8.21 -11.92 -2.96
C LEU A 97 8.54 -13.28 -3.59
N ASP A 98 7.53 -14.14 -3.79
CA ASP A 98 7.72 -15.42 -4.48
C ASP A 98 8.06 -15.21 -5.95
N VAL A 99 7.39 -14.24 -6.61
CA VAL A 99 7.68 -13.84 -7.99
C VAL A 99 9.11 -13.28 -8.12
N GLU A 100 9.50 -12.39 -7.21
CA GLU A 100 10.85 -11.79 -7.21
C GLU A 100 11.95 -12.83 -7.00
N ARG A 101 11.70 -13.85 -6.16
CA ARG A 101 12.65 -14.96 -5.98
C ARG A 101 12.87 -15.73 -7.28
N ILE A 102 11.82 -15.99 -8.04
CA ILE A 102 11.92 -16.69 -9.34
C ILE A 102 12.75 -15.86 -10.33
N LEU A 103 12.47 -14.56 -10.43
CA LEU A 103 13.14 -13.68 -11.40
C LEU A 103 14.60 -13.36 -11.09
N THR A 104 15.04 -13.56 -9.85
CA THR A 104 16.41 -13.23 -9.40
C THR A 104 17.32 -14.45 -9.28
N HIS A 105 16.79 -15.66 -9.49
CA HIS A 105 17.53 -16.92 -9.37
C HIS A 105 17.87 -17.55 -10.73
N ASP A 106 17.81 -16.77 -11.81
CA ASP A 106 18.41 -17.05 -13.13
C ASP A 106 19.67 -16.19 -13.36
#